data_AF-A0A2M7PNK1-F1
#
_entry.id   AF-A0A2M7PNK1-F1
#
_cell.length_a   1.000
_cell.length_b   1.000
_cell.length_c   1.000
_cell.angle_alpha   90.00
_cell.angle_beta   90.00
_cell.angle_gamma   90.00
#
_symmetry.space_group_name_H-M   'P 1'
#
loop_
_entity.id
_entity.type
_entity.pdbx_description
1 polymer ?
#
loop_
_entity_poly.entity_id
_entity_poly.type
_entity_poly.pdbx_seq_one_letter_code
_entity_poly.pdbx_strand_id
1 'polypeptide(L)'
;MKILYYNDLDSSRVKKQFIKTVNFLENNDFVSAEIKKLTDKGYYRAKLDYENRLLFKFAQYNHQTYILLLEIIYNHEYEKSRFLKGAKIDESKLLALKHEKQVTEDEMVELSYVNHHTNRFHLLNKVISFDSVQQDIF
;
A
#
# COMPACT_ATOMS: atom_id res chain seq x y z
N MET A 1 10.54 -7.10 0.24
CA MET A 1 9.23 -7.49 -0.34
C MET A 1 9.11 -6.99 -1.78
N LYS A 2 8.18 -7.56 -2.58
CA LYS A 2 7.84 -7.00 -3.90
C LYS A 2 6.72 -5.96 -3.77
N ILE A 3 6.77 -4.93 -4.60
CA ILE A 3 5.82 -3.82 -4.55
C ILE A 3 5.00 -3.77 -5.84
N LEU A 4 3.68 -3.60 -5.68
CA LEU A 4 2.74 -3.31 -6.75
C LEU A 4 2.12 -1.93 -6.51
N TYR A 5 1.92 -1.19 -7.58
CA TYR A 5 1.44 0.19 -7.59
C TYR A 5 0.03 0.23 -8.14
N TYR A 6 -0.89 0.85 -7.41
CA TYR A 6 -2.20 1.14 -7.95
C TYR A 6 -2.06 2.07 -9.17
N ASN A 7 -2.80 1.79 -10.24
CA ASN A 7 -2.61 2.49 -11.50
C ASN A 7 -2.75 4.02 -11.38
N ASP A 8 -3.69 4.48 -10.54
CA ASP A 8 -3.97 5.91 -10.35
C ASP A 8 -3.22 6.51 -9.15
N LEU A 9 -2.20 5.82 -8.64
CA LEU A 9 -1.34 6.35 -7.58
C LEU A 9 -0.50 7.52 -8.13
N ASP A 10 -0.78 8.72 -7.64
CA ASP A 10 0.00 9.91 -7.92
C ASP A 10 0.90 10.25 -6.72
N SER A 11 2.22 10.21 -6.93
CA SER A 11 3.24 10.60 -5.96
C SER A 11 4.02 11.86 -6.36
N SER A 12 3.60 12.56 -7.44
CA SER A 12 4.32 13.69 -8.03
C SER A 12 4.71 14.78 -7.02
N ARG A 13 3.78 15.14 -6.11
CA ARG A 13 3.98 16.21 -5.09
C ARG A 13 4.99 15.85 -4.00
N VAL A 14 5.24 14.55 -3.77
CA VAL A 14 6.09 14.03 -2.69
C VAL A 14 7.10 13.01 -3.21
N LYS A 15 7.51 13.14 -4.47
CA LYS A 15 8.26 12.12 -5.22
C LYS A 15 9.52 11.64 -4.50
N LYS A 16 10.29 12.57 -3.90
CA LYS A 16 11.53 12.24 -3.19
C LYS A 16 11.26 11.39 -1.94
N GLN A 17 10.28 11.81 -1.14
CA GLN A 17 9.86 11.10 0.07
C GLN A 17 9.25 9.74 -0.28
N PHE A 18 8.44 9.69 -1.33
CA PHE A 18 7.83 8.48 -1.84
C PHE A 18 8.89 7.44 -2.22
N ILE A 19 9.86 7.80 -3.08
CA ILE A 19 10.94 6.88 -3.48
C ILE A 19 11.73 6.38 -2.26
N LYS A 20 12.04 7.27 -1.31
CA LYS A 20 12.73 6.89 -0.07
C LYS A 20 11.94 5.86 0.72
N THR A 21 10.65 6.09 0.95
CA THR A 21 9.80 5.19 1.72
C THR A 21 9.58 3.87 0.98
N VAL A 22 9.42 3.88 -0.34
CA VAL A 22 9.39 2.68 -1.19
C VAL A 22 10.65 1.83 -0.98
N ASN A 23 11.83 2.44 -1.02
CA ASN A 23 13.09 1.73 -0.78
C ASN A 23 13.14 1.06 0.60
N PHE A 24 12.61 1.71 1.65
CA PHE A 24 12.52 1.07 2.97
C PHE A 24 11.60 -0.14 2.96
N LEU A 25 10.45 -0.05 2.30
CA LEU A 25 9.48 -1.14 2.18
C LEU A 25 10.05 -2.32 1.38
N GLU A 26 10.78 -2.07 0.30
CA GLU A 26 11.44 -3.11 -0.51
C GLU A 26 12.47 -3.89 0.31
N ASN A 27 13.21 -3.19 1.18
CA ASN A 27 14.22 -3.76 2.07
C ASN A 27 13.67 -4.31 3.39
N ASN A 28 12.34 -4.37 3.56
CA ASN A 28 11.68 -4.80 4.81
C ASN A 28 12.04 -3.95 6.04
N ASP A 29 12.47 -2.70 5.84
CA ASP A 29 12.79 -1.76 6.91
C ASP A 29 11.53 -1.00 7.38
N PHE A 30 10.70 -1.70 8.15
CA PHE A 30 9.41 -1.19 8.59
C PHE A 30 9.55 -0.09 9.65
N VAL A 31 10.66 -0.10 10.39
CA VAL A 31 10.97 0.89 11.42
C VAL A 31 11.27 2.23 10.75
N SER A 32 12.14 2.27 9.74
CA SER A 32 12.44 3.51 9.00
C SER A 32 11.26 4.02 8.19
N ALA A 33 10.40 3.12 7.69
CA ALA A 33 9.15 3.49 7.02
C ALA A 33 8.05 3.98 8.00
N GLU A 34 8.27 3.88 9.32
CA GLU A 34 7.31 4.20 10.38
C GLU A 34 5.93 3.57 10.09
N ILE A 35 5.89 2.26 9.85
CA ILE A 35 4.65 1.59 9.49
C ILE A 35 3.69 1.52 10.69
N LYS A 36 2.43 1.87 10.46
CA LYS A 36 1.34 1.66 11.43
C LYS A 36 0.11 1.03 10.80
N LYS A 37 -0.56 0.15 11.54
CA LYS A 37 -1.87 -0.42 11.18
C LYS A 37 -2.95 0.64 11.40
N LEU A 38 -3.80 0.88 10.40
CA LEU A 38 -4.86 1.89 10.42
C LEU A 38 -6.21 1.34 10.89
N THR A 39 -6.61 0.19 10.38
CA THR A 39 -7.95 -0.38 10.60
C THR A 39 -7.88 -1.90 10.60
N ASP A 40 -8.92 -2.55 11.11
CA ASP A 40 -9.06 -4.01 11.09
C ASP A 40 -9.29 -4.58 9.68
N LYS A 41 -9.47 -3.72 8.66
CA LYS A 41 -9.63 -4.12 7.25
C LYS A 41 -8.29 -4.32 6.51
N GLY A 42 -7.20 -4.48 7.25
CA GLY A 42 -5.85 -4.71 6.73
C GLY A 42 -5.23 -3.52 6.01
N TYR A 43 -5.58 -2.28 6.39
CA TYR A 43 -4.92 -1.08 5.86
C TYR A 43 -3.76 -0.65 6.75
N TYR A 44 -2.66 -0.23 6.13
CA TYR A 44 -1.47 0.26 6.80
C TYR A 44 -1.04 1.59 6.19
N ARG A 45 -0.34 2.38 6.99
CA ARG A 45 0.33 3.59 6.53
C ARG A 45 1.82 3.51 6.75
N ALA A 46 2.59 4.08 5.84
CA ALA A 46 3.98 4.47 6.05
C ALA A 46 4.08 5.98 6.07
N LYS A 47 5.08 6.52 6.76
CA LYS A 47 5.32 7.95 6.79
C LYS A 47 6.14 8.37 5.58
N LEU A 48 5.73 9.46 4.93
CA LEU A 48 6.50 10.12 3.87
C LEU A 48 7.26 11.31 4.43
N ASP A 49 6.55 12.17 5.14
CA ASP A 49 7.08 13.34 5.84
C ASP A 49 6.19 13.69 7.06
N TYR A 50 6.23 14.94 7.51
CA TYR A 50 5.41 15.40 8.62
C TYR A 50 3.91 15.29 8.31
N GLU A 51 3.48 15.72 7.13
CA GLU A 51 2.07 15.93 6.75
C GLU A 51 1.50 14.77 5.94
N ASN A 52 2.36 14.01 5.25
CA ASN A 52 1.95 13.06 4.22
C ASN A 52 2.18 11.62 4.64
N ARG A 53 1.28 10.74 4.20
CA ARG A 53 1.31 9.30 4.48
C ARG A 53 1.11 8.51 3.20
N LEU A 54 1.77 7.37 3.11
CA LEU A 54 1.56 6.40 2.05
C LEU A 54 0.62 5.32 2.56
N LEU A 55 -0.56 5.20 1.96
CA LEU A 55 -1.53 4.16 2.24
C LEU A 55 -1.22 2.91 1.42
N PHE A 56 -1.21 1.75 2.06
CA PHE A 56 -0.97 0.47 1.39
C PHE A 56 -1.64 -0.71 2.10
N LYS A 57 -1.59 -1.88 1.46
CA LYS A 57 -1.99 -3.18 2.02
C LYS A 57 -0.92 -4.23 1.82
N PHE A 58 -0.88 -5.24 2.68
CA PHE A 58 -0.13 -6.47 2.39
C PHE A 58 -0.96 -7.40 1.54
N ALA A 59 -0.29 -8.18 0.71
CA ALA A 59 -0.91 -9.16 -0.15
C ALA A 59 -0.02 -10.40 -0.27
N GLN A 60 -0.61 -11.53 -0.61
CA GLN A 60 0.12 -12.77 -0.83
C GLN A 60 -0.21 -13.33 -2.21
N TYR A 61 0.81 -13.83 -2.89
CA TYR A 61 0.69 -14.56 -4.16
C TYR A 61 1.76 -15.64 -4.20
N ASN A 62 1.38 -16.89 -4.43
CA ASN A 62 2.31 -18.04 -4.51
C ASN A 62 3.31 -18.09 -3.35
N HIS A 63 2.83 -17.98 -2.10
CA HIS A 63 3.64 -17.98 -0.87
C HIS A 63 4.64 -16.81 -0.74
N GLN A 64 4.54 -15.81 -1.62
CA GLN A 64 5.36 -14.60 -1.59
C GLN A 64 4.52 -13.42 -1.13
N THR A 65 5.06 -12.62 -0.21
CA THR A 65 4.42 -11.38 0.26
C THR A 65 4.73 -10.21 -0.66
N TYR A 66 3.68 -9.45 -0.94
CA TYR A 66 3.66 -8.22 -1.74
C TYR A 66 3.11 -7.06 -0.92
N ILE A 67 3.49 -5.84 -1.31
CA ILE A 67 2.91 -4.60 -0.81
C ILE A 67 2.15 -3.94 -1.96
N LEU A 68 0.87 -3.65 -1.73
CA LEU A 68 0.00 -2.92 -2.65
C LEU A 68 -0.04 -1.45 -2.26
N LEU A 69 0.68 -0.60 -2.98
CA LEU A 69 0.62 0.86 -2.76
C LEU A 69 -0.65 1.43 -3.37
N LEU A 70 -1.43 2.15 -2.57
CA LEU A 70 -2.78 2.57 -2.94
C LEU A 70 -2.89 4.07 -3.20
N GLU A 71 -2.52 4.89 -2.22
CA GLU A 71 -2.81 6.33 -2.26
C GLU A 71 -1.82 7.11 -1.39
N ILE A 72 -1.59 8.37 -1.74
CA ILE A 72 -0.93 9.33 -0.86
C ILE A 72 -2.02 10.09 -0.10
N ILE A 73 -1.99 10.00 1.23
CA ILE A 73 -2.84 10.78 2.11
C ILE A 73 -2.11 12.07 2.45
N TYR A 74 -2.60 13.18 1.89
CA TYR A 74 -2.08 14.51 2.19
C TYR A 74 -2.68 15.05 3.49
N ASN A 75 -1.87 15.77 4.28
CA ASN A 75 -2.30 16.46 5.50
C ASN A 75 -3.07 15.61 6.52
N HIS A 76 -2.80 14.30 6.55
CA HIS A 76 -3.54 13.30 7.35
C HIS A 76 -5.06 13.30 7.10
N GLU A 77 -5.51 13.74 5.92
CA GLU A 77 -6.93 13.79 5.52
C GLU A 77 -7.44 12.40 5.10
N TYR A 78 -7.39 11.45 6.04
CA TYR A 78 -7.80 10.06 5.83
C TYR A 78 -9.26 9.93 5.36
N GLU A 79 -10.12 10.85 5.76
CA GLU A 79 -11.53 10.91 5.38
C GLU A 79 -11.73 11.17 3.88
N LYS A 80 -10.77 11.81 3.22
CA LYS A 80 -10.82 12.07 1.77
C LYS A 80 -10.30 10.91 0.94
N SER A 81 -9.71 9.90 1.57
CA SER A 81 -9.21 8.72 0.89
C SER A 81 -10.35 7.94 0.23
N ARG A 82 -10.17 7.61 -1.06
CA ARG A 82 -11.10 6.74 -1.80
C ARG A 82 -11.17 5.32 -1.22
N PHE A 83 -10.12 4.89 -0.54
CA PHE A 83 -10.00 3.54 0.03
C PHE A 83 -10.54 3.44 1.45
N LEU A 84 -10.48 4.53 2.23
CA LEU A 84 -10.90 4.54 3.63
C LEU A 84 -12.37 4.95 3.84
N LYS A 85 -13.09 5.32 2.77
CA LYS A 85 -14.55 5.58 2.80
C LYS A 85 -15.00 6.53 3.92
N GLY A 86 -14.26 7.63 4.13
CA GLY A 86 -14.60 8.62 5.17
C GLY A 86 -14.18 8.25 6.60
N ALA A 87 -13.29 7.27 6.78
CA ALA A 87 -12.82 6.90 8.12
C ALA A 87 -12.08 8.06 8.81
N LYS A 88 -12.46 8.34 10.06
CA LYS A 88 -11.72 9.24 10.94
C LYS A 88 -10.69 8.43 11.71
N ILE A 89 -9.42 8.71 11.44
CA ILE A 89 -8.29 8.00 12.00
C ILE A 89 -7.59 8.87 13.04
N ASP A 90 -7.39 8.31 14.23
CA ASP A 90 -6.59 8.92 15.29
C ASP A 90 -5.19 8.30 15.30
N GLU A 91 -4.19 9.03 14.78
CA GLU A 91 -2.82 8.54 14.63
C GLU A 91 -2.14 8.13 15.95
N SER A 92 -2.60 8.66 17.08
CA SER A 92 -2.05 8.38 18.41
C SER A 92 -2.36 6.97 18.89
N LYS A 93 -3.48 6.40 18.41
CA LYS A 93 -3.95 5.06 18.79
C LYS A 93 -3.46 3.95 17.87
N LEU A 94 -2.78 4.32 16.78
CA LEU A 94 -2.32 3.36 15.78
C LEU A 94 -1.13 2.55 16.29
N LEU A 95 -1.20 1.24 16.05
CA LEU A 95 -0.16 0.30 16.44
C LEU A 95 0.99 0.32 15.43
N ALA A 96 2.21 0.48 15.93
CA ALA A 96 3.42 0.39 15.12
C ALA A 96 3.72 -1.06 14.73
N LEU A 97 4.03 -1.26 13.46
CA LEU A 97 4.43 -2.54 12.90
C LEU A 97 5.95 -2.52 12.70
N LYS A 98 6.67 -3.41 13.39
CA LYS A 98 8.15 -3.46 13.33
C LYS A 98 8.66 -4.48 12.33
N HIS A 99 7.90 -5.55 12.09
CA HIS A 99 8.28 -6.63 11.18
C HIS A 99 7.07 -7.25 10.49
N GLU A 100 7.28 -7.83 9.31
CA GLU A 100 6.26 -8.48 8.49
C GLU A 100 5.51 -9.61 9.20
N LYS A 101 6.17 -10.32 10.12
CA LYS A 101 5.58 -11.43 10.90
C LYS A 101 4.43 -11.00 11.82
N GLN A 102 4.26 -9.70 12.02
CA GLN A 102 3.15 -9.14 12.81
C GLN A 102 1.87 -8.93 11.97
N VAL A 103 1.94 -9.12 10.66
CA VAL A 103 0.79 -9.09 9.76
C VAL A 103 0.15 -10.48 9.76
N THR A 104 -1.13 -10.59 10.08
CA THR A 104 -1.82 -11.88 10.06
C THR A 104 -2.28 -12.21 8.63
N GLU A 105 -2.45 -13.50 8.33
CA GLU A 105 -2.92 -13.95 7.01
C GLU A 105 -4.30 -13.35 6.66
N ASP A 106 -5.19 -13.21 7.64
CA ASP A 106 -6.51 -12.57 7.47
C ASP A 106 -6.43 -11.08 7.08
N GLU A 107 -5.32 -10.41 7.35
CA GLU A 107 -5.08 -9.01 6.97
C GLU A 107 -4.48 -8.88 5.57
N MET A 108 -3.95 -9.96 5.01
CA MET A 108 -3.35 -9.98 3.69
C MET A 108 -4.40 -10.19 2.61
N VAL A 109 -4.26 -9.45 1.51
CA VAL A 109 -5.08 -9.67 0.33
C VAL A 109 -4.53 -10.87 -0.45
N GLU A 110 -5.32 -11.91 -0.63
CA GLU A 110 -4.97 -13.01 -1.53
C GLU A 110 -5.12 -12.55 -2.99
N LEU A 111 -4.01 -12.57 -3.73
CA LEU A 111 -4.00 -12.23 -5.15
C LEU A 111 -4.20 -13.50 -5.97
N SER A 112 -5.13 -13.47 -6.92
CA SER A 112 -5.31 -14.59 -7.85
C SER A 112 -4.24 -14.62 -8.95
N TYR A 113 -3.68 -13.46 -9.29
CA TYR A 113 -2.70 -13.31 -10.36
C TYR A 113 -1.87 -12.04 -10.17
N VAL A 114 -0.58 -12.13 -10.49
CA VAL A 114 0.36 -11.00 -10.52
C VAL A 114 1.08 -11.05 -11.86
N ASN A 115 0.95 -9.97 -12.65
CA ASN A 115 1.73 -9.84 -13.87
C ASN A 115 3.20 -9.57 -13.51
N HIS A 116 4.11 -10.34 -14.11
CA HIS A 116 5.55 -10.17 -13.93
C HIS A 116 6.16 -9.10 -14.84
N HIS A 117 5.45 -8.66 -15.89
CA HIS A 117 5.88 -7.63 -16.83
C HIS A 117 5.57 -6.20 -16.36
N THR A 118 4.58 -6.02 -15.48
CA THR A 118 4.22 -4.71 -14.93
C THR A 118 3.99 -4.79 -13.44
N ASN A 119 4.51 -3.83 -12.69
CA ASN A 119 4.25 -3.72 -11.25
C ASN A 119 2.97 -2.93 -10.97
N ARG A 120 2.05 -2.80 -11.93
CA ARG A 120 0.81 -2.04 -11.75
C ARG A 120 -0.39 -2.97 -11.56
N PHE A 121 -1.37 -2.51 -10.79
CA PHE A 121 -2.63 -3.21 -10.60
C PHE A 121 -3.82 -2.26 -10.62
N HIS A 122 -4.99 -2.81 -10.90
CA HIS A 122 -6.27 -2.12 -10.92
C HIS A 122 -7.19 -2.67 -9.83
N LEU A 123 -8.10 -1.82 -9.36
CA LEU A 123 -8.99 -2.12 -8.24
C LEU A 123 -10.42 -1.79 -8.67
N LEU A 124 -11.04 -2.71 -9.40
CA LEU A 124 -12.42 -2.58 -9.93
C LEU A 124 -13.46 -3.21 -9.01
N ASN A 125 -13.10 -4.26 -8.26
CA ASN A 125 -13.88 -4.93 -7.21
C ASN A 125 -13.03 -5.96 -6.42
N LYS A 126 -12.00 -6.50 -7.07
CA LYS A 126 -10.87 -7.26 -6.49
C LYS A 126 -9.57 -6.67 -7.03
N VAL A 127 -8.42 -7.01 -6.44
CA VAL A 127 -7.11 -6.62 -6.97
C VAL A 127 -6.86 -7.43 -8.24
N ILE A 128 -6.75 -6.77 -9.39
CA ILE A 128 -6.50 -7.39 -10.69
C ILE A 128 -5.17 -6.86 -11.21
N SER A 129 -4.23 -7.76 -11.49
CA SER A 129 -3.04 -7.44 -12.29
C SER A 129 -3.33 -7.88 -13.73
N PHE A 130 -3.12 -6.99 -14.71
CA PHE A 130 -3.41 -7.29 -16.12
C PHE A 130 -2.17 -7.88 -16.79
N ASP A 131 -2.32 -8.92 -17.61
CA ASP A 131 -1.22 -9.39 -18.49
C ASP A 131 -1.10 -8.52 -19.76
N SER A 132 0.01 -8.65 -20.47
CA SER A 132 0.40 -7.89 -21.67
C SER A 132 -0.62 -7.86 -22.82
N VAL A 133 -1.58 -8.78 -22.85
CA VAL A 133 -2.66 -8.84 -23.86
C VAL A 133 -3.88 -7.97 -23.48
N GLN A 134 -4.01 -7.56 -22.21
CA GLN A 134 -5.18 -6.80 -21.71
C GLN A 134 -4.95 -5.28 -21.61
N GLN A 135 -3.75 -4.81 -21.93
CA GLN A 135 -3.39 -3.40 -21.82
C GLN A 135 -3.94 -2.54 -22.97
N ASP A 136 -4.33 -3.17 -24.10
CA ASP A 136 -4.85 -2.47 -25.29
C ASP A 136 -6.37 -2.21 -25.28
N ILE A 137 -7.09 -2.61 -24.22
CA ILE A 137 -8.57 -2.51 -24.17
C ILE A 137 -9.08 -1.64 -22.99
N PHE A 138 -8.21 -0.92 -22.26
CA PHE A 138 -8.61 0.01 -21.20
C PHE A 138 -8.17 1.45 -21.43
#